data_AF-A0AB37ZE87-F1
#
_entry.id   AF-A0AB37ZE87-F1
#
_cell.length_a   1.000
_cell.length_b   1.000
_cell.length_c   1.000
_cell.angle_alpha   90.00
_cell.angle_beta   90.00
_cell.angle_gamma   90.00
#
_symmetry.space_group_name_H-M   'P 1'
#
loop_
_entity.id
_entity.type
_entity.pdbx_description
1 polymer ?
#
loop_
_entity_poly.entity_id
_entity_poly.type
_entity_poly.pdbx_seq_one_letter_code
_entity_poly.pdbx_strand_id
1 'polypeptide(L)'
;NSNVDNKAFGAMFTYAFGGHALGVGYQSMSGDTGYAYINGTDPFLVNYVQIGDFANKDETSWQARYDFNFASVGIPGLTFMTRYLTGDNIDLGAGKADGKEWERNTDIAYVFQDGVLKNLGVKWRNATLRSTNFGNDVDENRLIVSYTLPLL
;
A
#
# COMPACT_ATOMS: atom_id res chain seq x y z
N ASN A 1 7.73 17.63 27.54
CA ASN A 1 8.27 17.85 26.18
C ASN A 1 8.13 16.56 25.40
N SER A 2 7.14 16.46 24.52
CA SER A 2 7.12 15.40 23.51
C SER A 2 8.07 15.83 22.40
N ASN A 3 9.26 15.24 22.35
CA ASN A 3 10.21 15.50 21.27
C ASN A 3 9.88 14.50 20.15
N VAL A 4 9.37 15.02 19.03
CA VAL A 4 9.23 14.28 17.78
C VAL A 4 10.44 14.66 16.92
N ASP A 5 11.22 13.66 16.54
CA ASP A 5 12.35 13.80 15.64
C ASP A 5 12.28 12.65 14.63
N ASN A 6 11.91 12.98 13.40
CA ASN A 6 11.84 12.01 12.32
C ASN A 6 12.18 12.71 11.00
N LYS A 7 12.95 12.04 10.16
CA LYS A 7 13.17 12.36 8.76
C LYS A 7 12.76 11.14 7.94
N ALA A 8 11.80 11.35 7.05
CA ALA A 8 11.35 10.35 6.09
C ALA A 8 11.90 10.66 4.71
N PHE A 9 12.54 9.68 4.10
CA PHE A 9 12.89 9.69 2.68
C PHE A 9 12.08 8.63 1.95
N GLY A 10 11.54 8.99 0.79
CA GLY A 10 10.79 8.06 -0.05
C GLY A 10 11.05 8.34 -1.53
N ALA A 11 11.26 7.28 -2.30
CA ALA A 11 11.40 7.34 -3.76
C ALA A 11 10.63 6.18 -4.39
N MET A 12 9.85 6.47 -5.42
CA MET A 12 9.09 5.48 -6.19
C MET A 12 9.31 5.72 -7.67
N PHE A 13 9.72 4.68 -8.38
CA PHE A 13 9.90 4.71 -9.83
C PHE A 13 8.94 3.72 -10.46
N THR A 14 8.19 4.19 -11.47
CA THR A 14 7.24 3.35 -12.19
C THR A 14 7.49 3.45 -13.69
N TYR A 15 7.66 2.30 -14.33
CA TYR A 15 7.72 2.18 -15.78
C TYR A 15 6.42 1.58 -16.30
N ALA A 16 5.73 2.29 -17.19
CA ALA A 16 4.48 1.86 -17.78
C ALA A 16 4.65 1.60 -19.28
N PHE A 17 4.14 0.46 -19.75
CA PHE A 17 4.15 0.06 -21.15
C PHE A 17 2.93 -0.77 -21.50
N GLY A 18 2.15 -0.31 -22.48
CA GLY A 18 0.89 -0.94 -22.88
C GLY A 18 -0.10 -1.00 -21.70
N GLY A 19 -0.61 -2.19 -21.40
CA GLY A 19 -1.46 -2.44 -20.24
C GLY A 19 -0.71 -2.64 -18.92
N HIS A 20 0.61 -2.63 -18.92
CA HIS A 20 1.45 -2.99 -17.76
C HIS A 20 2.05 -1.75 -17.10
N ALA A 21 2.17 -1.78 -15.76
CA ALA A 21 3.07 -0.88 -15.05
C ALA A 21 3.86 -1.65 -13.98
N LEU A 22 5.18 -1.43 -13.93
CA LEU A 22 6.08 -2.01 -12.96
C LEU A 22 6.67 -0.89 -12.10
N GLY A 23 6.53 -1.03 -10.79
CA GLY A 23 6.96 -0.05 -9.81
C GLY A 23 7.98 -0.62 -8.82
N VAL A 24 8.99 0.17 -8.48
CA VAL A 24 9.91 -0.12 -7.37
C VAL A 24 9.95 1.10 -6.44
N GLY A 25 9.73 0.86 -5.16
CA GLY A 25 9.73 1.86 -4.11
C GLY A 25 10.80 1.60 -3.06
N TYR A 26 11.37 2.66 -2.53
CA TYR A 26 12.25 2.66 -1.39
C TYR A 26 11.80 3.74 -0.40
N GLN A 27 11.77 3.40 0.88
CA GLN A 27 11.44 4.31 1.97
C GLN A 27 12.38 4.07 3.14
N SER A 28 12.80 5.14 3.81
CA SER A 28 13.64 5.07 4.99
C SER A 28 13.23 6.13 6.01
N MET A 29 13.08 5.69 7.25
CA MET A 29 12.87 6.52 8.43
C MET A 29 14.18 6.67 9.17
N SER A 30 14.42 7.85 9.74
CA SER A 30 15.57 8.10 10.62
C SER A 30 15.23 9.14 11.67
N GLY A 31 15.88 9.05 12.83
CA GLY A 31 15.66 9.96 13.96
C GLY A 31 15.13 9.22 15.18
N ASP A 32 14.84 9.95 16.25
CA ASP A 32 14.48 9.34 17.53
C ASP A 32 13.03 8.80 17.60
N THR A 33 12.20 9.07 16.58
CA THR A 33 10.79 8.65 16.51
C THR A 33 10.41 8.12 15.12
N GLY A 34 9.30 7.37 15.04
CA GLY A 34 8.64 7.03 13.78
C GLY A 34 7.96 8.25 13.12
N TYR A 35 7.41 8.06 11.92
CA TYR A 35 6.77 9.16 11.18
C TYR A 35 5.49 9.65 11.86
N ALA A 36 5.37 10.96 12.09
CA ALA A 36 4.20 11.56 12.72
C ALA A 36 3.20 12.10 11.68
N TYR A 37 1.93 11.80 11.86
CA TYR A 37 0.83 12.29 11.01
C TYR A 37 -0.47 12.45 11.81
N ILE A 38 -1.47 13.13 11.24
CA ILE A 38 -2.73 13.43 11.92
C ILE A 38 -3.60 12.17 11.98
N ASN A 39 -4.19 11.88 13.14
CA ASN A 39 -5.09 10.74 13.29
C ASN A 39 -6.29 10.84 12.33
N GLY A 40 -6.61 9.74 11.65
CA GLY A 40 -7.67 9.67 10.63
C GLY A 40 -7.24 10.16 9.23
N THR A 41 -5.96 10.48 9.04
CA THR A 41 -5.39 10.80 7.73
C THR A 41 -4.39 9.73 7.28
N ASP A 42 -4.14 9.70 5.97
CA ASP A 42 -3.15 8.81 5.38
C ASP A 42 -1.77 9.51 5.38
N PRO A 43 -0.70 8.86 5.88
CA PRO A 43 0.64 9.41 5.79
C PRO A 43 1.09 9.49 4.34
N PHE A 44 1.68 10.62 3.94
CA PHE A 44 2.16 10.84 2.57
C PHE A 44 3.51 10.14 2.33
N LEU A 45 3.46 8.81 2.29
CA LEU A 45 4.60 7.91 2.24
C LEU A 45 4.46 6.96 1.04
N VAL A 46 5.56 6.71 0.32
CA VAL A 46 5.53 5.88 -0.89
C VAL A 46 5.18 4.42 -0.59
N ASN A 47 5.50 3.96 0.63
CA ASN A 47 5.18 2.63 1.13
C ASN A 47 3.96 2.61 2.06
N TYR A 48 3.14 3.66 2.09
CA TYR A 48 1.82 3.58 2.72
C TYR A 48 0.89 2.65 1.93
N VAL A 49 0.40 1.60 2.59
CA VAL A 49 -0.36 0.52 1.97
C VAL A 49 -1.71 0.24 2.64
N GLN A 50 -2.26 -0.98 2.57
CA GLN A 50 -3.64 -1.21 3.02
C GLN A 50 -3.73 -1.30 4.54
N ILE A 51 -2.72 -1.92 5.17
CA ILE A 51 -2.63 -2.10 6.61
C ILE A 51 -1.47 -1.27 7.17
N GLY A 52 -0.24 -1.51 6.71
CA GLY A 52 0.98 -0.86 7.19
C GLY A 52 1.30 0.45 6.47
N ASP A 53 2.12 1.28 7.14
CA ASP A 53 2.71 2.50 6.60
C ASP A 53 4.24 2.40 6.40
N PHE A 54 4.87 1.37 6.97
CA PHE A 54 6.32 1.14 7.00
C PHE A 54 7.08 2.36 7.52
N ALA A 55 6.55 2.95 8.60
CA ALA A 55 6.99 4.22 9.13
C ALA A 55 7.46 4.15 10.59
N ASN A 56 7.83 2.96 11.06
CA ASN A 56 8.37 2.77 12.40
C ASN A 56 9.74 3.46 12.54
N LYS A 57 10.21 3.63 13.78
CA LYS A 57 11.52 4.23 14.06
C LYS A 57 12.63 3.43 13.36
N ASP A 58 13.50 4.14 12.65
CA ASP A 58 14.65 3.63 11.89
C ASP A 58 14.32 2.61 10.76
N GLU A 59 13.03 2.43 10.46
CA GLU A 59 12.58 1.46 9.47
C GLU A 59 13.05 1.79 8.05
N THR A 60 13.60 0.79 7.37
CA THR A 60 13.90 0.87 5.94
C THR A 60 13.07 -0.17 5.19
N SER A 61 12.38 0.26 4.13
CA SER A 61 11.46 -0.62 3.40
C SER A 61 11.56 -0.48 1.89
N TRP A 62 11.35 -1.61 1.21
CA TRP A 62 11.31 -1.74 -0.23
C TRP A 62 9.94 -2.21 -0.69
N GLN A 63 9.51 -1.74 -1.86
CA GLN A 63 8.26 -2.13 -2.50
C GLN A 63 8.53 -2.59 -3.93
N ALA A 64 7.93 -3.72 -4.30
CA ALA A 64 7.75 -4.12 -5.69
C ALA A 64 6.25 -4.07 -6.00
N ARG A 65 5.88 -3.42 -7.10
CA ARG A 65 4.49 -3.22 -7.50
C ARG A 65 4.30 -3.56 -8.97
N TYR A 66 3.17 -4.18 -9.28
CA TYR A 66 2.73 -4.44 -10.63
C TYR A 66 1.25 -4.11 -10.79
N ASP A 67 0.92 -3.36 -11.83
CA ASP A 67 -0.44 -3.04 -12.23
C ASP A 67 -0.69 -3.56 -13.65
N PHE A 68 -1.90 -4.05 -13.90
CA PHE A 68 -2.35 -4.48 -15.21
C PHE A 68 -3.76 -3.97 -15.55
N ASN A 69 -3.88 -3.32 -16.69
CA ASN A 69 -5.14 -2.89 -17.28
C ASN A 69 -5.53 -3.83 -18.42
N PHE A 70 -6.60 -4.60 -18.20
CA PHE A 70 -7.05 -5.61 -19.16
C PHE A 70 -7.75 -5.02 -20.39
N ALA A 71 -8.00 -3.71 -20.44
CA ALA A 71 -8.42 -3.05 -21.68
C ALA A 71 -7.43 -3.33 -22.82
N SER A 72 -6.13 -3.47 -22.51
CA SER A 72 -5.08 -3.84 -23.47
C SER A 72 -5.27 -5.21 -24.12
N VAL A 73 -6.07 -6.10 -23.51
CA VAL A 73 -6.40 -7.44 -23.99
C VAL A 73 -7.90 -7.63 -24.24
N GLY A 74 -8.66 -6.54 -24.38
CA GLY A 74 -10.07 -6.57 -24.77
C GLY A 74 -11.08 -6.73 -23.64
N ILE A 75 -10.69 -6.60 -22.37
CA ILE A 75 -11.61 -6.60 -21.21
C ILE A 75 -11.58 -5.22 -20.54
N PRO A 76 -12.19 -4.19 -21.16
CA PRO A 76 -12.26 -2.86 -20.57
C PRO A 76 -13.01 -2.88 -19.24
N GLY A 77 -12.54 -2.09 -18.28
CA GLY A 77 -13.10 -2.01 -16.93
C GLY A 77 -12.48 -2.96 -15.92
N LEU A 78 -11.79 -4.04 -16.36
CA LEU A 78 -11.07 -4.94 -15.47
C LEU A 78 -9.64 -4.45 -15.22
N THR A 79 -9.26 -4.32 -13.94
CA THR A 79 -7.92 -3.94 -13.51
C THR A 79 -7.42 -4.86 -12.40
N PHE A 80 -6.12 -5.11 -12.40
CA PHE A 80 -5.42 -5.88 -11.38
C PHE A 80 -4.23 -5.07 -10.86
N MET A 81 -3.97 -5.16 -9.55
CA MET A 81 -2.76 -4.65 -8.93
C MET A 81 -2.28 -5.66 -7.90
N THR A 82 -0.98 -5.88 -7.85
CA THR A 82 -0.34 -6.54 -6.71
C THR A 82 0.91 -5.79 -6.32
N ARG A 83 1.19 -5.76 -5.02
CA ARG A 83 2.43 -5.21 -4.49
C ARG A 83 2.89 -6.03 -3.30
N TYR A 84 4.19 -6.06 -3.12
CA TYR A 84 4.86 -6.67 -1.99
C TYR A 84 5.83 -5.67 -1.39
N LEU A 85 5.80 -5.56 -0.08
CA LEU A 85 6.63 -4.66 0.70
C LEU A 85 7.34 -5.47 1.76
N THR A 86 8.60 -5.12 2.03
CA THR A 86 9.35 -5.64 3.17
C THR A 86 10.09 -4.49 3.84
N GLY A 87 10.01 -4.45 5.15
CA GLY A 87 10.67 -3.50 6.03
C GLY A 87 11.51 -4.20 7.08
N ASP A 88 12.65 -3.60 7.41
CA ASP A 88 13.55 -4.04 8.48
C ASP A 88 14.20 -2.85 9.19
N ASN A 89 15.12 -3.15 10.11
CA ASN A 89 15.84 -2.15 10.94
C ASN A 89 14.92 -1.35 11.88
N ILE A 90 13.80 -1.94 12.29
CA ILE A 90 12.86 -1.28 13.18
C ILE A 90 13.40 -1.30 14.61
N ASP A 91 13.70 -0.14 15.18
CA ASP A 91 14.15 -0.03 16.57
C ASP A 91 12.98 -0.23 17.55
N LEU A 92 13.03 -1.34 18.30
CA LEU A 92 12.03 -1.71 19.31
C LEU A 92 12.44 -1.33 20.76
N GLY A 93 13.58 -0.66 20.91
CA GLY A 93 14.17 -0.22 22.17
C GLY A 93 15.28 -1.15 22.69
N ALA A 94 16.01 -0.65 23.69
CA ALA A 94 17.20 -1.30 24.24
C ALA A 94 16.95 -2.75 24.69
N GLY A 95 17.85 -3.65 24.26
CA GLY A 95 17.82 -5.07 24.63
C GLY A 95 16.84 -5.94 23.84
N LYS A 96 16.14 -5.38 22.84
CA LYS A 96 15.31 -6.14 21.92
C LYS A 96 16.02 -6.34 20.58
N ALA A 97 15.68 -7.44 19.90
CA ALA A 97 16.07 -7.63 18.51
C ALA A 97 15.23 -6.72 17.61
N ASP A 98 15.83 -6.25 16.51
CA ASP A 98 15.16 -5.35 15.57
C ASP A 98 13.89 -5.98 14.99
N GLY A 99 12.89 -5.14 14.76
CA GLY A 99 11.65 -5.54 14.10
C GLY A 99 11.84 -5.70 12.60
N LYS A 100 11.05 -6.60 12.02
CA LYS A 100 10.87 -6.74 10.57
C LYS A 100 9.41 -6.95 10.23
N GLU A 101 8.96 -6.44 9.10
CA GLU A 101 7.61 -6.71 8.60
C GLU A 101 7.58 -6.86 7.09
N TRP A 102 6.53 -7.50 6.59
CA TRP A 102 6.22 -7.49 5.19
C TRP A 102 4.72 -7.49 4.97
N GLU A 103 4.28 -6.79 3.93
CA GLU A 103 2.88 -6.74 3.51
C GLU A 103 2.77 -7.10 2.03
N ARG A 104 1.80 -7.95 1.70
CA ARG A 104 1.39 -8.21 0.33
C ARG A 104 -0.03 -7.71 0.14
N ASN A 105 -0.27 -6.93 -0.91
CA ASN A 105 -1.62 -6.54 -1.32
C ASN A 105 -1.95 -7.09 -2.70
N THR A 106 -3.21 -7.43 -2.91
CA THR A 106 -3.77 -7.74 -4.22
C THR A 106 -5.13 -7.06 -4.36
N ASP A 107 -5.27 -6.22 -5.38
CA ASP A 107 -6.53 -5.60 -5.75
C ASP A 107 -6.98 -6.18 -7.10
N ILE A 108 -8.24 -6.57 -7.20
CA ILE A 108 -8.93 -6.81 -8.47
C ILE A 108 -10.21 -5.97 -8.49
N ALA A 109 -10.43 -5.25 -9.59
CA ALA A 109 -11.59 -4.37 -9.73
C ALA A 109 -12.19 -4.49 -11.12
N TYR A 110 -13.51 -4.41 -11.19
CA TYR A 110 -14.27 -4.36 -12.43
C TYR A 110 -15.27 -3.21 -12.40
N VAL A 111 -15.25 -2.37 -13.43
CA VAL A 111 -16.29 -1.38 -13.72
C VAL A 111 -17.10 -1.84 -14.91
N PHE A 112 -18.41 -1.95 -14.75
CA PHE A 112 -19.32 -2.31 -15.84
C PHE A 112 -19.35 -1.19 -16.88
N GLN A 113 -19.03 -1.52 -18.14
CA GLN A 113 -18.84 -0.54 -19.20
C GLN A 113 -20.14 -0.09 -19.87
N ASP A 114 -21.16 -0.96 -19.92
CA ASP A 114 -22.41 -0.73 -20.65
C ASP A 114 -23.63 -1.40 -19.97
N GLY A 115 -24.82 -1.12 -20.50
CA GLY A 115 -26.09 -1.66 -20.03
C GLY A 115 -26.59 -1.00 -18.73
N VAL A 116 -27.55 -1.66 -18.08
CA VAL A 116 -28.23 -1.14 -16.87
C VAL A 116 -27.31 -0.98 -15.66
N LEU A 117 -26.18 -1.68 -15.65
CA LEU A 117 -25.18 -1.60 -14.58
C LEU A 117 -24.00 -0.68 -14.95
N LYS A 118 -24.04 0.04 -16.08
CA LYS A 118 -22.96 0.93 -16.51
C LYS A 118 -22.54 1.85 -15.35
N ASN A 119 -21.23 1.95 -15.08
CA ASN A 119 -20.61 2.68 -13.97
C ASN A 119 -20.72 2.02 -12.57
N LEU A 120 -21.36 0.85 -12.45
CA LEU A 120 -21.21 0.04 -11.24
C LEU A 120 -19.76 -0.46 -11.16
N GLY A 121 -19.11 -0.23 -10.02
CA GLY A 121 -17.77 -0.70 -9.73
C GLY A 121 -17.77 -1.70 -8.59
N VAL A 122 -17.12 -2.84 -8.79
CA VAL A 122 -16.83 -3.83 -7.74
C VAL A 122 -15.33 -3.91 -7.59
N LYS A 123 -14.83 -3.75 -6.36
CA LYS A 123 -13.40 -3.84 -6.05
C LYS A 123 -13.21 -4.76 -4.84
N TRP A 124 -12.36 -5.77 -5.01
CA TRP A 124 -11.88 -6.61 -3.93
C TRP A 124 -10.41 -6.32 -3.67
N ARG A 125 -10.08 -6.07 -2.41
CA ARG A 125 -8.74 -5.82 -1.92
C ARG A 125 -8.40 -6.87 -0.87
N ASN A 126 -7.28 -7.55 -1.05
CA ASN A 126 -6.74 -8.51 -0.10
C ASN A 126 -5.38 -8.02 0.39
N ALA A 127 -5.14 -8.14 1.70
CA ALA A 127 -3.85 -7.84 2.30
C ALA A 127 -3.43 -8.95 3.28
N THR A 128 -2.13 -9.25 3.29
CA THR A 128 -1.47 -10.15 4.25
C THR A 128 -0.29 -9.39 4.82
N LEU A 129 -0.33 -9.07 6.12
CA LEU A 129 0.76 -8.45 6.88
C LEU A 129 1.33 -9.50 7.83
N ARG A 130 2.66 -9.60 7.87
CA ARG A 130 3.37 -10.41 8.86
C ARG A 130 4.48 -9.59 9.50
N SER A 131 4.64 -9.74 10.80
CA SER A 131 5.64 -9.01 11.57
C SER A 131 6.48 -9.97 12.42
N THR A 132 7.74 -9.61 12.64
CA THR A 132 8.70 -10.38 13.44
C THR A 132 9.22 -9.50 14.55
N ASN A 133 9.23 -10.00 15.79
CA ASN A 133 9.63 -9.31 17.03
C ASN A 133 8.69 -8.19 17.50
N PHE A 134 7.66 -7.83 16.72
CA PHE A 134 6.61 -6.87 17.08
C PHE A 134 5.32 -7.15 16.32
N GLY A 135 4.26 -6.40 16.64
CA GLY A 135 3.00 -6.44 15.89
C GLY A 135 2.24 -7.77 16.01
N ASN A 136 1.07 -7.81 15.38
CA ASN A 136 0.33 -9.05 15.17
C ASN A 136 0.20 -9.29 13.66
N ASP A 137 0.18 -10.55 13.27
CA ASP A 137 -0.12 -10.94 11.89
C ASP A 137 -1.57 -10.63 11.54
N VAL A 138 -1.81 -10.12 10.33
CA VAL A 138 -3.14 -9.75 9.86
C VAL A 138 -3.37 -10.29 8.45
N ASP A 139 -4.55 -10.87 8.22
CA ASP A 139 -5.11 -11.07 6.89
C ASP A 139 -6.40 -10.27 6.79
N GLU A 140 -6.52 -9.43 5.76
CA GLU A 140 -7.63 -8.51 5.60
C GLU A 140 -8.25 -8.58 4.20
N ASN A 141 -9.58 -8.55 4.14
CA ASN A 141 -10.33 -8.47 2.90
C ASN A 141 -11.30 -7.28 2.94
N ARG A 142 -11.24 -6.42 1.92
CA ARG A 142 -12.19 -5.33 1.70
C ARG A 142 -12.92 -5.57 0.39
N LEU A 143 -14.23 -5.77 0.45
CA LEU A 143 -15.10 -5.83 -0.73
C LEU A 143 -15.92 -4.55 -0.81
N ILE A 144 -15.78 -3.82 -1.91
CA ILE A 144 -16.35 -2.50 -2.10
C ILE A 144 -17.22 -2.54 -3.36
N VAL A 145 -18.49 -2.18 -3.20
CA VAL A 145 -19.41 -1.95 -4.31
C VAL A 145 -19.73 -0.46 -4.33
N SER A 146 -19.56 0.16 -5.49
CA SER A 146 -19.72 1.60 -5.67
C SER A 146 -20.48 1.89 -6.95
N TYR A 147 -21.32 2.93 -6.92
CA TYR A 147 -22.05 3.39 -8.09
C TYR A 147 -22.11 4.91 -8.06
N THR A 148 -21.73 5.55 -9.16
CA THR A 148 -21.83 7.00 -9.31
C THR A 148 -22.94 7.30 -10.31
N LEU A 149 -23.96 8.02 -9.85
CA LEU A 149 -25.07 8.50 -10.68
C LEU A 149 -24.88 10.00 -10.96
N PRO A 150 -24.53 10.39 -12.19
CA PRO A 150 -24.58 11.80 -12.59
C PRO A 150 -26.02 12.30 -12.49
N LEU A 151 -26.23 13.42 -11.81
CA LEU A 151 -27.55 14.01 -11.62
C LEU A 151 -27.88 15.09 -12.67
N LEU A 152 -26.86 15.74 -13.22
CA LEU A 152 -26.91 16.81 -14.21
C LEU A 152 -25.67 16.74 -15.12
#